data_AF-J4TW26-F1
#
_entry.id   AF-J4TW26-F1
#
_cell.length_a   1.000
_cell.length_b   1.000
_cell.length_c   1.000
_cell.angle_alpha   90.00
_cell.angle_beta   90.00
_cell.angle_gamma   90.00
#
_symmetry.space_group_name_H-M   'P 1'
#
loop_
_entity.id
_entity.type
_entity.pdbx_description
1 polymer ?
#
loop_
_entity_poly.entity_id
_entity_poly.type
_entity_poly.pdbx_seq_one_letter_code
_entity_poly.pdbx_strand_id
1 'polypeptide(L)'
;MSESTMAASTNATDGQYLRLIELLADYDSTLEQLQKGFQDGHIHLSRSNYYNKDSLRGNYGKDYWDKTYAGQLMATVEDSNSKSVIDIVKRKVQENEETKKEEDSTLVQRKKGAKSEEQKPKDPKLKQDYDPILMFGGVLSVPSSLRQSQTSFRGCIPLMVQLVNYRNEILTLVKTLSEQK
;
A
#
# COMPACT_ATOMS: atom_id res chain seq x y z
N MET A 1 3.53 -6.48 55.49
CA MET A 1 3.58 -6.35 54.03
C MET A 1 2.40 -7.13 53.44
N SER A 2 1.16 -6.78 53.81
CA SER A 2 0.29 -5.70 53.29
C SER A 2 -0.54 -6.17 52.08
N GLU A 3 -1.72 -6.71 52.36
CA GLU A 3 -2.77 -7.14 51.42
C GLU A 3 -3.11 -6.08 50.34
N SER A 4 -2.85 -4.79 50.63
CA SER A 4 -3.05 -3.67 49.70
C SER A 4 -2.20 -3.77 48.42
N THR A 5 -1.02 -4.39 48.44
CA THR A 5 -0.20 -4.61 47.23
C THR A 5 -0.69 -5.76 46.36
N MET A 6 -1.38 -6.76 46.93
CA MET A 6 -1.95 -7.86 46.12
C MET A 6 -3.24 -7.44 45.40
N ALA A 7 -4.10 -6.68 46.07
CA ALA A 7 -5.35 -6.16 45.47
C ALA A 7 -5.12 -5.19 44.30
N ALA A 8 -3.99 -4.46 44.29
CA ALA A 8 -3.64 -3.59 43.17
C ALA A 8 -3.16 -4.37 41.94
N SER A 9 -2.52 -5.54 42.15
CA SER A 9 -2.03 -6.38 41.05
C SER A 9 -3.17 -7.10 40.31
N THR A 10 -4.20 -7.57 41.03
CA THR A 10 -5.39 -8.22 40.44
C THR A 10 -6.21 -7.27 39.59
N ASN A 11 -6.40 -6.03 40.03
CA ASN A 11 -7.11 -5.01 39.23
C ASN A 11 -6.34 -4.64 37.93
N ALA A 12 -5.01 -4.65 37.98
CA ALA A 12 -4.19 -4.36 36.81
C ALA A 12 -4.22 -5.51 35.78
N THR A 13 -4.20 -6.76 36.23
CA THR A 13 -4.34 -7.92 35.35
C THR A 13 -5.73 -8.01 34.75
N ASP A 14 -6.79 -7.72 35.53
CA ASP A 14 -8.17 -7.72 35.04
C ASP A 14 -8.36 -6.66 33.94
N GLY A 15 -7.75 -5.49 34.09
CA GLY A 15 -7.73 -4.45 33.05
C GLY A 15 -7.03 -4.91 31.76
N GLN A 16 -5.97 -5.70 31.86
CA GLN A 16 -5.29 -6.26 30.68
C GLN A 16 -6.13 -7.34 29.99
N TYR A 17 -6.85 -8.18 30.74
CA TYR A 17 -7.78 -9.16 30.18
C TYR A 17 -8.98 -8.48 29.49
N LEU A 18 -9.54 -7.43 30.09
CA LEU A 18 -10.59 -6.64 29.45
C LEU A 18 -10.11 -6.03 28.14
N ARG A 19 -8.92 -5.40 28.15
CA ARG A 19 -8.32 -4.85 26.94
C ARG A 19 -8.10 -5.91 25.86
N LEU A 20 -7.68 -7.12 26.23
CA LEU A 20 -7.50 -8.23 25.31
C LEU A 20 -8.83 -8.64 24.65
N ILE A 21 -9.91 -8.71 25.43
CA ILE A 21 -11.25 -9.05 24.91
C ILE A 21 -11.74 -7.95 23.93
N GLU A 22 -11.56 -6.68 24.27
CA GLU A 22 -11.89 -5.56 23.38
C GLU A 22 -11.12 -5.64 22.05
N LEU A 23 -9.80 -5.89 22.11
CA LEU A 23 -8.97 -6.02 20.92
C LEU A 23 -9.40 -7.19 20.03
N LEU A 24 -9.82 -8.32 20.61
CA LEU A 24 -10.34 -9.45 19.85
C LEU A 24 -11.67 -9.09 19.16
N ALA A 25 -12.57 -8.40 19.85
CA ALA A 25 -13.83 -7.93 19.27
C ALA A 25 -13.60 -6.92 18.13
N ASP A 26 -12.69 -5.97 18.34
CA ASP A 26 -12.30 -4.98 17.31
C ASP A 26 -11.64 -5.66 16.10
N TYR A 27 -10.79 -6.67 16.35
CA TYR A 27 -10.16 -7.47 15.31
C TYR A 27 -11.20 -8.21 14.45
N ASP A 28 -12.14 -8.91 15.08
CA ASP A 28 -13.18 -9.66 14.37
C ASP A 28 -14.09 -8.73 13.55
N SER A 29 -14.54 -7.62 14.15
CA SER A 29 -15.33 -6.59 13.45
C SER A 29 -14.60 -6.01 12.23
N THR A 30 -13.30 -5.73 12.37
CA THR A 30 -12.48 -5.20 11.28
C THR A 30 -12.26 -6.25 10.19
N LEU A 31 -12.13 -7.53 10.58
CA LEU A 31 -11.98 -8.64 9.66
C LEU A 31 -13.24 -8.85 8.81
N GLU A 32 -14.43 -8.74 9.40
CA GLU A 32 -15.70 -8.79 8.66
C GLU A 32 -15.80 -7.67 7.63
N GLN A 33 -15.42 -6.44 8.01
CA GLN A 33 -15.38 -5.29 7.10
C GLN A 33 -14.40 -5.52 5.94
N LEU A 34 -13.22 -6.08 6.24
CA LEU A 34 -12.22 -6.43 5.24
C LEU A 34 -12.78 -7.47 4.25
N GLN A 35 -13.37 -8.55 4.76
CA GLN A 35 -13.94 -9.62 3.93
C GLN A 35 -15.02 -9.09 2.99
N LYS A 36 -15.91 -8.23 3.48
CA LYS A 36 -16.93 -7.57 2.66
C LYS A 36 -16.31 -6.69 1.56
N GLY A 37 -15.31 -5.87 1.91
CA GLY A 37 -14.60 -5.03 0.95
C GLY A 37 -13.91 -5.84 -0.16
N PHE A 38 -13.29 -6.96 0.20
CA PHE A 38 -12.70 -7.90 -0.76
C PHE A 38 -13.75 -8.57 -1.65
N GLN A 39 -14.86 -9.02 -1.06
CA GLN A 39 -15.97 -9.61 -1.81
C GLN A 39 -16.50 -8.63 -2.87
N ASP A 40 -16.77 -7.39 -2.48
CA ASP A 40 -17.24 -6.35 -3.40
C ASP A 40 -16.19 -6.08 -4.50
N GLY A 41 -14.91 -5.95 -4.11
CA GLY A 41 -13.80 -5.75 -5.05
C GLY A 41 -13.71 -6.86 -6.11
N HIS A 42 -13.86 -8.12 -5.70
CA HIS A 42 -13.87 -9.28 -6.59
C HIS A 42 -15.12 -9.38 -7.45
N ILE A 43 -16.30 -9.04 -6.93
CA ILE A 43 -17.54 -8.98 -7.73
C ILE A 43 -17.40 -7.94 -8.85
N HIS A 44 -16.89 -6.75 -8.53
CA HIS A 44 -16.66 -5.70 -9.51
C HIS A 44 -15.61 -6.10 -10.56
N LEU A 45 -14.50 -6.70 -10.14
CA LEU A 45 -13.47 -7.21 -11.06
C LEU A 45 -14.03 -8.29 -12.01
N SER A 46 -14.81 -9.21 -11.46
CA SER A 46 -15.44 -10.29 -12.25
C SER A 46 -16.40 -9.73 -13.30
N ARG A 47 -17.20 -8.71 -12.93
CA ARG A 47 -18.04 -7.98 -13.89
C ARG A 47 -17.20 -7.29 -14.97
N SER A 48 -16.10 -6.63 -14.61
CA SER A 48 -15.20 -6.00 -15.58
C SER A 48 -14.62 -7.00 -16.57
N ASN A 49 -14.17 -8.15 -16.09
CA ASN A 49 -13.62 -9.22 -16.94
C ASN A 49 -14.69 -9.82 -17.85
N TYR A 50 -15.91 -10.03 -17.35
CA TYR A 50 -17.01 -10.56 -18.16
C TYR A 50 -17.37 -9.64 -19.34
N TYR A 51 -17.36 -8.32 -19.13
CA TYR A 51 -17.65 -7.35 -20.18
C TYR A 51 -16.41 -6.95 -21.00
N ASN A 52 -15.21 -7.45 -20.67
CA ASN A 52 -14.03 -7.15 -21.45
C ASN A 52 -14.10 -7.87 -22.79
N LYS A 53 -14.14 -7.09 -23.88
CA LYS A 53 -14.19 -7.61 -25.25
C LYS A 53 -12.80 -7.72 -25.89
N ASP A 54 -11.74 -7.43 -25.14
CA ASP A 54 -10.37 -7.55 -25.61
C ASP A 54 -10.03 -9.04 -25.83
N SER A 55 -10.16 -9.49 -27.08
CA SER A 55 -9.88 -10.89 -27.45
C SER A 55 -8.39 -11.24 -27.41
N LEU A 56 -7.51 -10.23 -27.38
CA LEU A 56 -6.05 -10.44 -27.39
C LEU A 56 -5.50 -10.59 -25.98
N ARG A 57 -6.00 -9.80 -25.03
CA ARG A 57 -5.50 -9.77 -23.64
C ARG A 57 -6.45 -10.42 -22.64
N GLY A 58 -7.70 -10.68 -23.02
CA GLY A 58 -8.67 -11.38 -22.19
C GLY A 58 -8.98 -10.61 -20.90
N ASN A 59 -8.66 -11.19 -19.75
CA ASN A 59 -8.99 -10.61 -18.45
C ASN A 59 -8.03 -9.47 -18.07
N TYR A 60 -8.53 -8.49 -17.32
CA TYR A 60 -7.67 -7.47 -16.71
C TYR A 60 -6.69 -8.14 -15.75
N GLY A 61 -5.40 -8.03 -16.06
CA GLY A 61 -4.35 -8.75 -15.37
C GLY A 61 -2.96 -8.29 -15.76
N LYS A 62 -1.99 -9.18 -15.60
CA LYS A 62 -0.57 -8.91 -15.78
C LYS A 62 -0.21 -8.35 -17.16
N ASP A 63 -0.96 -8.72 -18.18
CA ASP A 63 -0.73 -8.28 -19.56
C ASP A 63 -0.99 -6.79 -19.78
N TYR A 64 -1.68 -6.13 -18.85
CA TYR A 64 -1.89 -4.68 -18.87
C TYR A 64 -0.91 -3.91 -17.99
N TRP A 65 -0.10 -4.56 -17.16
CA TRP A 65 0.73 -3.86 -16.18
C TRP A 65 1.86 -3.06 -16.83
N ASP A 66 1.96 -1.81 -16.43
CA ASP A 66 3.15 -1.00 -16.69
C ASP A 66 4.27 -1.43 -15.74
N LYS A 67 5.30 -2.09 -16.29
CA LYS A 67 6.47 -2.55 -15.53
C LYS A 67 7.30 -1.42 -14.94
N THR A 68 7.12 -0.19 -15.41
CA THR A 68 7.83 0.99 -14.91
C THR A 68 7.15 1.61 -13.69
N TYR A 69 5.91 1.21 -13.38
CA TYR A 69 5.20 1.74 -12.22
C TYR A 69 5.69 1.11 -10.92
N ALA A 70 6.14 1.96 -10.00
CA ALA A 70 6.81 1.53 -8.79
C ALA A 70 5.88 1.42 -7.56
N GLY A 71 4.62 1.86 -7.67
CA GLY A 71 3.65 1.88 -6.56
C GLY A 71 3.53 3.24 -5.85
N GLN A 72 2.31 3.57 -5.41
CA GLN A 72 1.95 4.83 -4.74
C GLN A 72 2.04 4.76 -3.21
N LEU A 73 1.87 3.57 -2.64
CA LEU A 73 1.78 3.36 -1.20
C LEU A 73 2.96 2.50 -0.74
N MET A 74 3.49 2.83 0.43
CA MET A 74 4.57 2.11 1.09
C MET A 74 4.17 1.86 2.54
N ALA A 75 4.36 0.63 3.01
CA ALA A 75 4.21 0.31 4.43
C ALA A 75 5.52 0.64 5.15
N THR A 76 5.43 1.42 6.23
CA THR A 76 6.56 1.69 7.13
C THR A 76 6.31 0.95 8.43
N VAL A 77 7.33 0.27 8.92
CA VAL A 77 7.31 -0.42 10.20
C VAL A 77 8.12 0.42 11.17
N GLU A 78 7.47 0.90 12.23
CA GLU A 78 8.13 1.59 13.33
C GLU A 78 8.25 0.62 14.51
N ASP A 79 9.48 0.23 14.82
CA ASP A 79 9.80 -0.65 15.95
C ASP A 79 10.13 0.22 17.17
N SER A 80 9.15 0.44 18.04
CA SER A 80 9.34 1.12 19.31
C SER A 80 9.30 0.12 20.46
N ASN A 81 10.44 -0.12 21.11
CA ASN A 81 10.59 -0.83 22.40
C ASN A 81 9.52 -1.91 22.69
N SER A 82 9.44 -2.94 21.84
CA SER A 82 8.57 -4.14 21.93
C SER A 82 7.19 -4.07 21.26
N LYS A 83 6.84 -2.98 20.56
CA LYS A 83 5.63 -2.89 19.72
C LYS A 83 6.00 -2.45 18.30
N SER A 84 5.76 -3.32 17.32
CA SER A 84 5.88 -2.99 15.91
C SER A 84 4.56 -2.41 15.43
N VAL A 85 4.55 -1.12 15.08
CA VAL A 85 3.38 -0.45 14.50
C VAL A 85 3.60 -0.29 13.00
N ILE A 86 2.60 -0.68 12.23
CA ILE A 86 2.59 -0.50 10.78
C ILE A 86 1.78 0.74 10.44
N ASP A 87 2.33 1.58 9.58
CA ASP A 87 1.63 2.70 8.95
C ASP A 87 1.81 2.66 7.43
N ILE A 88 0.90 3.31 6.72
CA ILE A 88 0.96 3.45 5.26
C ILE A 88 1.23 4.88 4.88
N VAL A 89 2.38 5.08 4.26
CA VAL A 89 2.84 6.37 3.79
C VAL A 89 2.75 6.40 2.28
N LYS A 90 2.30 7.53 1.72
CA LYS A 90 2.41 7.78 0.28
C LYS A 90 3.88 7.89 -0.09
N ARG A 91 4.32 7.15 -1.10
CA ARG A 91 5.70 7.22 -1.56
C ARG A 91 5.98 8.64 -2.07
N LYS A 92 6.98 9.30 -1.46
CA LYS A 92 7.54 10.53 -2.01
C LYS A 92 8.44 10.16 -3.18
N VAL A 93 8.16 10.71 -4.36
CA VAL A 93 9.06 10.61 -5.52
C VAL A 93 10.36 11.31 -5.12
N GLN A 94 11.46 10.57 -5.00
CA GLN A 94 12.78 11.19 -4.96
C GLN A 94 13.02 11.77 -6.35
N GLU A 95 12.92 13.10 -6.46
CA GLU A 95 13.59 13.79 -7.56
C GLU A 95 15.08 13.47 -7.41
N ASN A 96 15.62 12.67 -8.35
CA ASN A 96 17.06 12.61 -8.52
C ASN A 96 17.52 14.04 -8.83
N GLU A 97 18.10 14.70 -7.83
CA GLU A 97 18.96 15.87 -8.02
C GLU A 97 20.19 15.42 -8.82
N GLU A 98 20.04 15.31 -10.14
CA GLU A 98 21.18 15.30 -11.03
C GLU A 98 21.79 16.70 -11.02
N THR A 99 22.96 16.75 -10.42
CA THR A 99 23.90 17.85 -10.32
C THR A 99 23.96 18.64 -11.63
N LYS A 100 23.44 19.88 -11.62
CA LYS A 100 23.81 20.89 -12.62
C LYS A 100 25.31 21.16 -12.47
N LYS A 101 26.13 20.57 -13.33
CA LYS A 101 27.41 21.18 -13.70
C LYS A 101 27.15 22.11 -14.87
N GLU A 102 27.02 23.39 -14.53
CA GLU A 102 27.35 24.48 -15.43
C GLU A 102 28.84 24.36 -15.78
N GLU A 103 29.16 24.14 -17.05
CA GLU A 103 30.36 24.73 -17.63
C GLU A 103 29.97 25.40 -18.94
N ASP A 104 30.07 26.71 -18.89
CA ASP A 104 29.95 27.68 -19.96
C ASP A 104 31.18 27.57 -20.88
N SER A 105 30.98 27.60 -22.20
CA SER A 105 31.74 28.48 -23.09
C SER A 105 31.51 28.20 -24.59
N THR A 106 31.25 29.31 -25.29
CA THR A 106 31.60 29.64 -26.68
C THR A 106 30.79 29.05 -27.86
N LEU A 107 29.95 29.94 -28.39
CA LEU A 107 29.57 30.14 -29.80
C LEU A 107 30.65 29.67 -30.80
N VAL A 108 30.23 29.00 -31.90
CA VAL A 108 30.59 29.30 -33.31
C VAL A 108 29.96 28.28 -34.30
N GLN A 109 29.12 28.82 -35.19
CA GLN A 109 28.87 28.49 -36.62
C GLN A 109 28.22 27.16 -37.10
N ARG A 110 27.18 27.40 -37.91
CA ARG A 110 26.48 26.52 -38.89
C ARG A 110 27.43 25.74 -39.81
N LYS A 111 27.14 24.45 -40.04
CA LYS A 111 27.06 23.85 -41.40
C LYS A 111 26.29 22.52 -41.41
N LYS A 112 25.51 22.34 -42.48
CA LYS A 112 24.72 21.15 -42.86
C LYS A 112 25.60 19.92 -43.10
N GLY A 113 25.12 18.72 -42.75
CA GLY A 113 25.46 17.49 -43.47
C GLY A 113 25.62 16.22 -42.61
N ALA A 114 24.68 15.29 -42.79
CA ALA A 114 24.82 13.82 -42.73
C ALA A 114 25.10 13.07 -41.40
N LYS A 115 24.10 12.22 -41.06
CA LYS A 115 24.16 10.88 -40.44
C LYS A 115 25.01 10.67 -39.18
N SER A 116 24.30 10.62 -38.05
CA SER A 116 24.50 9.65 -36.96
C SER A 116 23.30 9.77 -36.00
N GLU A 117 22.24 8.96 -36.21
CA GLU A 117 21.24 8.75 -35.15
C GLU A 117 21.77 7.66 -34.22
N GLU A 118 22.76 8.03 -33.40
CA GLU A 118 22.98 7.37 -32.12
C GLU A 118 21.77 7.69 -31.24
N GLN A 119 20.79 6.78 -31.28
CA GLN A 119 19.72 6.73 -30.29
C GLN A 119 20.36 6.43 -28.94
N LYS A 120 20.70 7.49 -28.20
CA LYS A 120 20.87 7.43 -26.75
C LYS A 120 19.67 6.64 -26.18
N PRO A 121 19.87 5.63 -25.31
CA PRO A 121 18.77 5.10 -24.55
C PRO A 121 18.25 6.26 -23.69
N LYS A 122 17.12 6.84 -24.09
CA LYS A 122 16.31 7.62 -23.17
C LYS A 122 15.78 6.59 -22.19
N ASP A 123 16.50 6.37 -21.10
CA ASP A 123 15.91 5.72 -19.94
C ASP A 123 14.59 6.43 -19.67
N PRO A 124 13.45 5.70 -19.71
CA PRO A 124 12.17 6.33 -19.52
C PRO A 124 12.17 6.88 -18.10
N LYS A 125 12.18 8.22 -17.99
CA LYS A 125 11.87 8.92 -16.75
C LYS A 125 10.63 8.25 -16.16
N LEU A 126 10.79 7.56 -15.05
CA LEU A 126 9.72 6.87 -14.34
C LEU A 126 8.63 7.93 -14.08
N LYS A 127 7.52 7.89 -14.81
CA LYS A 127 6.37 8.74 -14.52
C LYS A 127 5.70 8.14 -13.28
N GLN A 128 6.18 8.53 -12.11
CA GLN A 128 5.87 7.83 -10.85
C GLN A 128 4.53 8.24 -10.21
N ASP A 129 3.86 9.28 -10.71
CA ASP A 129 2.64 9.82 -10.07
C ASP A 129 1.46 9.86 -11.04
N TYR A 130 0.95 8.69 -11.42
CA TYR A 130 -0.33 8.56 -12.11
C TYR A 130 -1.19 7.46 -11.50
N ASP A 131 -2.50 7.52 -11.68
CA ASP A 131 -3.41 6.51 -11.18
C ASP A 131 -3.18 5.17 -11.91
N PRO A 132 -2.75 4.09 -11.22
CA PRO A 132 -2.40 2.82 -11.86
C PRO A 132 -3.55 2.18 -12.64
N ILE A 133 -4.80 2.58 -12.39
CA ILE A 133 -5.93 2.07 -13.18
C ILE A 133 -5.83 2.45 -14.67
N LEU A 134 -5.08 3.50 -15.00
CA LEU A 134 -4.86 3.94 -16.38
C LEU A 134 -3.94 3.00 -17.16
N MET A 135 -3.31 2.03 -16.51
CA MET A 135 -2.61 0.92 -17.20
C MET A 135 -3.57 0.05 -18.00
N PHE A 136 -4.82 -0.05 -17.55
CA PHE A 136 -5.88 -0.82 -18.21
C PHE A 136 -6.57 -0.03 -19.34
N GLY A 137 -6.08 1.17 -19.66
CA GLY A 137 -6.54 2.01 -20.76
C GLY A 137 -6.60 3.50 -20.37
N GLY A 138 -6.86 4.38 -21.35
CA GLY A 138 -7.07 5.80 -21.10
C GLY A 138 -8.28 6.09 -20.20
N VAL A 139 -8.40 7.35 -19.76
CA VAL A 139 -9.43 7.79 -18.79
C VAL A 139 -10.86 7.36 -19.19
N LEU A 140 -11.18 7.35 -20.49
CA LEU A 140 -12.50 7.00 -21.00
C LEU A 140 -12.70 5.52 -21.32
N SER A 141 -11.63 4.72 -21.39
CA SER A 141 -11.71 3.30 -21.76
C SER A 141 -11.76 2.36 -20.55
N VAL A 142 -11.41 2.84 -19.36
CA VAL A 142 -11.50 2.06 -18.12
C VAL A 142 -12.96 1.93 -17.68
N PRO A 143 -13.52 0.70 -17.61
CA PRO A 143 -14.90 0.50 -17.18
C PRO A 143 -15.17 0.98 -15.76
N SER A 144 -16.39 1.46 -15.50
CA SER A 144 -16.80 1.89 -14.16
C SER A 144 -16.70 0.77 -13.12
N SER A 145 -16.97 -0.47 -13.49
CA SER A 145 -16.80 -1.64 -12.62
C SER A 145 -15.34 -1.83 -12.22
N LEU A 146 -14.38 -1.56 -13.09
CA LEU A 146 -12.97 -1.71 -12.77
C LEU A 146 -12.51 -0.60 -11.80
N ARG A 147 -13.05 0.61 -11.97
CA ARG A 147 -12.87 1.73 -11.03
C ARG A 147 -13.46 1.41 -9.66
N GLN A 148 -14.66 0.83 -9.61
CA GLN A 148 -15.30 0.39 -8.37
C GLN A 148 -14.46 -0.69 -7.68
N SER A 149 -13.96 -1.67 -8.43
CA SER A 149 -13.06 -2.70 -7.91
C SER A 149 -11.81 -2.09 -7.26
N GLN A 150 -11.16 -1.14 -7.94
CA GLN A 150 -10.01 -0.43 -7.39
C GLN A 150 -10.36 0.34 -6.12
N THR A 151 -11.50 1.02 -6.07
CA THR A 151 -11.96 1.73 -4.87
C THR A 151 -12.20 0.77 -3.70
N SER A 152 -12.86 -0.36 -3.94
CA SER A 152 -13.09 -1.40 -2.90
C SER A 152 -11.77 -1.92 -2.34
N PHE A 153 -10.82 -2.28 -3.21
CA PHE A 153 -9.50 -2.76 -2.75
C PHE A 153 -8.68 -1.67 -2.05
N ARG A 154 -8.71 -0.41 -2.54
CA ARG A 154 -8.06 0.71 -1.86
C ARG A 154 -8.64 0.95 -0.47
N GLY A 155 -9.96 0.78 -0.29
CA GLY A 155 -10.62 0.88 1.01
C GLY A 155 -10.23 -0.23 1.98
N CYS A 156 -9.79 -1.40 1.49
CA CYS A 156 -9.33 -2.51 2.33
C CYS A 156 -7.94 -2.28 2.92
N ILE A 157 -7.11 -1.45 2.28
CA ILE A 157 -5.73 -1.18 2.69
C ILE A 157 -5.62 -0.70 4.15
N PRO A 158 -6.33 0.35 4.61
CA PRO A 158 -6.28 0.77 6.01
C PRO A 158 -6.80 -0.30 6.98
N LEU A 159 -7.80 -1.10 6.58
CA LEU A 159 -8.31 -2.20 7.40
C LEU A 159 -7.26 -3.29 7.61
N MET A 160 -6.47 -3.61 6.57
CA MET A 160 -5.35 -4.54 6.69
C MET A 160 -4.30 -4.05 7.68
N VAL A 161 -3.98 -2.75 7.68
CA VAL A 161 -3.03 -2.15 8.62
C VAL A 161 -3.54 -2.28 10.05
N GLN A 162 -4.81 -1.91 10.28
CA GLN A 162 -5.44 -2.02 11.59
C GLN A 162 -5.40 -3.46 12.11
N LEU A 163 -5.76 -4.45 11.28
CA LEU A 163 -5.70 -5.87 11.65
C LEU A 163 -4.30 -6.32 12.05
N VAL A 164 -3.27 -5.88 11.32
CA VAL A 164 -1.89 -6.22 11.69
C VAL A 164 -1.50 -5.55 13.01
N ASN A 165 -1.89 -4.30 13.24
CA ASN A 165 -1.62 -3.59 14.48
C ASN A 165 -2.35 -4.23 15.67
N TYR A 166 -3.63 -4.60 15.52
CA TYR A 166 -4.37 -5.36 16.53
C TYR A 166 -3.71 -6.70 16.83
N ARG A 167 -3.31 -7.44 15.80
CA ARG A 167 -2.58 -8.71 15.97
C ARG A 167 -1.28 -8.51 16.76
N ASN A 168 -0.51 -7.48 16.44
CA ASN A 168 0.73 -7.18 17.15
C ASN A 168 0.45 -6.82 18.62
N GLU A 169 -0.57 -6.00 18.89
CA GLU A 169 -0.97 -5.64 20.26
C GLU A 169 -1.43 -6.86 21.06
N ILE A 170 -2.29 -7.70 20.48
CA ILE A 170 -2.75 -8.96 21.08
C ILE A 170 -1.55 -9.86 21.43
N LEU A 171 -0.62 -10.07 20.50
CA LEU A 171 0.56 -10.89 20.74
C LEU A 171 1.43 -10.33 21.88
N THR A 172 1.58 -9.01 21.95
CA THR A 172 2.32 -8.37 23.05
C THR A 172 1.63 -8.56 24.39
N LEU A 173 0.30 -8.38 24.46
CA LEU A 173 -0.47 -8.54 25.69
C LEU A 173 -0.48 -9.99 26.18
N VAL A 174 -0.65 -10.95 25.26
CA VAL A 174 -0.60 -12.38 25.59
C VAL A 174 0.76 -12.77 26.15
N LYS A 175 1.85 -12.23 25.56
CA LYS A 175 3.20 -12.45 26.08
C LYS A 175 3.36 -11.87 27.49
N THR A 176 2.95 -10.62 27.71
CA THR A 176 3.06 -10.00 29.04
C THR A 176 2.24 -10.72 30.11
N LEU A 177 1.04 -11.18 29.76
CA LEU A 177 0.19 -11.95 30.68
C LEU A 177 0.77 -13.35 30.98
N SER A 178 1.46 -13.96 30.01
CA SER A 178 2.13 -15.24 30.22
C SER A 178 3.39 -15.14 31.10
N GLU A 179 4.08 -13.99 31.07
CA GLU A 179 5.29 -13.72 31.87
C GLU A 179 4.97 -13.31 33.32
N GLN A 180 3.72 -12.91 33.60
CA GLN A 180 3.24 -12.55 34.93
C GLN A 180 2.75 -13.75 35.77
N LYS A 181 2.77 -14.95 35.20
CA LYS A 181 2.28 -16.19 35.82
C LYS A 181 3.42 -17.01 36.43
#